data_AF-A0A8J5NH80-F1
#
_entry.id   AF-A0A8J5NH80-F1
#
_cell.length_a   1.000
_cell.length_b   1.000
_cell.length_c   1.000
_cell.angle_alpha   90.00
_cell.angle_beta   90.00
_cell.angle_gamma   90.00
#
_symmetry.space_group_name_H-M   'P 1'
#
loop_
_entity.id
_entity.type
_entity.pdbx_description
1 polymer ?
#
loop_
_entity_poly.entity_id
_entity_poly.type
_entity_poly.pdbx_seq_one_letter_code
_entity_poly.pdbx_strand_id
1 'polypeptide(L)'
;MDSISSNDQIEYLFHHLFLPPKLPGGDNMSAANTIFLTDFVLQTLRRFTIELGEKDTTAVQSVISMLQTMRVMTNPEGFLDHVGVQNVLQCLSFDSPVALFHIAAQNAGLLIRKSSNSFCFETFELSPTNVAVMATKGRLIRQFPDTATEISSEDFENQAFQEVLANTLVKMSHQRVSEAQPKARKAGKDHHEDRETTDPRIVTELLPSILRSFGKLAKVKGICKNTREEISYSSSRLPWRRSPVWLLIRVGLQLTMNRLSDGSDDIYKRFMVYLMAQVLLRANQALVPSELLHIMMTKISCRLCKLEGLRDDKWLSTVGDAVSAASKTLKERWERICNYSEKQLDITSLSSTKMKDHLSFSIPKIDNFLASISHRGRNNDTSTFSPIAHVSLLNADNLPVVRTPSDDSYVQFNLVMIESWVQYNLNQWIEKHLHEESVQCVQ
;
A
#
# COMPACT_ATOMS: atom_id res chain seq x y z
N MET A 1 -31.28 -14.62 -3.90
CA MET A 1 -30.14 -13.91 -4.50
C MET A 1 -30.46 -12.44 -4.39
N ASP A 2 -29.94 -11.77 -3.38
CA ASP A 2 -30.19 -10.34 -3.19
C ASP A 2 -29.46 -9.57 -4.30
N SER A 3 -30.20 -8.73 -5.04
CA SER A 3 -29.62 -7.93 -6.11
C SER A 3 -28.66 -6.91 -5.49
N ILE A 4 -27.36 -7.08 -5.74
CA ILE A 4 -26.32 -6.15 -5.27
C ILE A 4 -26.59 -4.77 -5.88
N SER A 5 -26.63 -3.71 -5.07
CA SER A 5 -26.88 -2.37 -5.58
C SER A 5 -25.69 -1.89 -6.42
N SER A 6 -25.95 -0.98 -7.37
CA SER A 6 -24.89 -0.37 -8.20
C SER A 6 -23.79 0.28 -7.35
N ASN A 7 -24.15 0.81 -6.17
CA ASN A 7 -23.21 1.43 -5.24
C ASN A 7 -22.29 0.40 -4.57
N ASP A 8 -22.82 -0.74 -4.13
CA ASP A 8 -22.03 -1.81 -3.51
C ASP A 8 -21.01 -2.40 -4.51
N GLN A 9 -21.40 -2.50 -5.78
CA GLN A 9 -20.52 -2.91 -6.87
C GLN A 9 -19.38 -1.93 -7.11
N ILE A 10 -19.65 -0.63 -7.10
CA ILE A 10 -18.62 0.42 -7.23
C ILE A 10 -17.70 0.41 -6.01
N GLU A 11 -18.25 0.24 -4.81
CA GLU A 11 -17.48 0.13 -3.58
C GLU A 11 -16.57 -1.11 -3.58
N TYR A 12 -17.04 -2.25 -4.07
CA TYR A 12 -16.22 -3.44 -4.29
C TYR A 12 -15.03 -3.13 -5.22
N LEU A 13 -15.28 -2.52 -6.39
CA LEU A 13 -14.20 -2.12 -7.31
C LEU A 13 -13.24 -1.12 -6.67
N PHE A 14 -13.75 -0.15 -5.92
CA PHE A 14 -12.93 0.84 -5.22
C PHE A 14 -11.96 0.16 -4.24
N HIS A 15 -12.46 -0.75 -3.39
CA HIS A 15 -11.64 -1.45 -2.41
C HIS A 15 -10.57 -2.33 -3.05
N HIS A 16 -10.87 -3.03 -4.13
CA HIS A 16 -9.94 -3.99 -4.72
C HIS A 16 -9.00 -3.39 -5.78
N LEU A 17 -9.45 -2.45 -6.62
CA LEU A 17 -8.64 -1.82 -7.66
C LEU A 17 -7.84 -0.65 -7.10
N PHE A 18 -8.47 0.22 -6.32
CA PHE A 18 -7.84 1.42 -5.79
C PHE A 18 -7.12 1.14 -4.48
N LEU A 19 -7.65 0.29 -3.60
CA LEU A 19 -7.06 0.00 -2.29
C LEU A 19 -6.88 1.30 -1.47
N PRO A 20 -8.00 1.88 -1.00
CA PRO A 20 -8.02 3.13 -0.24
C PRO A 20 -7.45 2.98 1.18
N PRO A 21 -7.21 4.08 1.91
CA PRO A 21 -6.71 4.03 3.29
C PRO A 21 -7.66 3.32 4.27
N LYS A 22 -8.97 3.53 4.12
CA LYS A 22 -10.00 2.84 4.92
C LYS A 22 -10.51 1.64 4.14
N LEU A 23 -10.31 0.45 4.67
CA LEU A 23 -10.73 -0.81 4.07
C LEU A 23 -11.93 -1.40 4.82
N PRO A 24 -12.71 -2.31 4.20
CA PRO A 24 -13.77 -3.02 4.89
C PRO A 24 -13.21 -3.79 6.08
N GLY A 25 -14.02 -3.94 7.12
CA GLY A 25 -13.64 -4.68 8.33
C GLY A 25 -13.88 -6.18 8.24
N GLY A 26 -14.55 -6.66 7.19
CA GLY A 26 -14.92 -8.06 7.05
C GLY A 26 -14.92 -8.50 5.59
N ASP A 27 -14.90 -9.81 5.41
CA ASP A 27 -14.93 -10.43 4.09
C ASP A 27 -16.13 -9.95 3.26
N ASN A 28 -15.85 -9.52 2.05
CA ASN A 28 -16.82 -9.08 1.06
C ASN A 28 -16.70 -9.89 -0.25
N MET A 29 -16.00 -11.03 -0.19
CA MET A 29 -15.83 -11.92 -1.32
C MET A 29 -17.11 -12.73 -1.55
N SER A 30 -17.63 -12.68 -2.76
CA SER A 30 -18.77 -13.49 -3.19
C SER A 30 -18.59 -13.88 -4.65
N ALA A 31 -19.28 -14.93 -5.08
CA ALA A 31 -19.32 -15.34 -6.47
C ALA A 31 -19.83 -14.20 -7.37
N ALA A 32 -20.89 -13.51 -6.94
CA ALA A 32 -21.47 -12.38 -7.65
C ALA A 32 -20.48 -11.20 -7.81
N ASN A 33 -19.73 -10.85 -6.75
CA ASN A 33 -18.71 -9.80 -6.84
C ASN A 33 -17.53 -10.20 -7.74
N THR A 34 -17.16 -11.47 -7.70
CA THR A 34 -16.09 -12.04 -8.55
C THR A 34 -16.48 -12.03 -10.02
N ILE A 35 -17.71 -12.46 -10.33
CA ILE A 35 -18.31 -12.41 -11.66
C ILE A 35 -18.38 -10.96 -12.14
N PHE A 36 -18.89 -10.05 -11.31
CA PHE A 36 -19.00 -8.64 -11.64
C PHE A 36 -17.64 -8.01 -11.96
N LEU A 37 -16.60 -8.27 -11.15
CA LEU A 37 -15.24 -7.80 -11.41
C LEU A 37 -14.72 -8.30 -12.76
N THR A 38 -14.90 -9.59 -13.04
CA THR A 38 -14.45 -10.22 -14.30
C THR A 38 -15.17 -9.60 -15.49
N ASP A 39 -16.50 -9.47 -15.41
CA ASP A 39 -17.33 -8.88 -16.46
C ASP A 39 -17.02 -7.40 -16.69
N PHE A 40 -16.76 -6.65 -15.61
CA PHE A 40 -16.36 -5.24 -15.68
C PHE A 40 -15.02 -5.08 -16.41
N VAL A 41 -14.01 -5.89 -16.06
CA VAL A 41 -12.69 -5.88 -16.73
C VAL A 41 -12.84 -6.28 -18.20
N LEU A 42 -13.63 -7.31 -18.50
CA LEU A 42 -13.88 -7.77 -19.86
C LEU A 42 -14.56 -6.70 -20.74
N GLN A 43 -15.61 -6.06 -20.22
CA GLN A 43 -16.27 -4.94 -20.91
C GLN A 43 -15.31 -3.78 -21.14
N THR A 44 -14.46 -3.50 -20.15
CA THR A 44 -13.48 -2.41 -20.24
C THR A 44 -12.38 -2.71 -21.25
N LEU A 45 -11.90 -3.95 -21.34
CA LEU A 45 -10.96 -4.39 -22.38
C LEU A 45 -11.56 -4.21 -23.78
N ARG A 46 -12.82 -4.62 -23.98
CA ARG A 46 -13.49 -4.46 -25.29
C ARG A 46 -13.56 -3.00 -25.74
N ARG A 47 -13.85 -2.08 -24.81
CA ARG A 47 -13.82 -0.63 -25.08
C ARG A 47 -12.40 -0.15 -25.37
N PHE A 48 -11.44 -0.57 -24.56
CA PHE A 48 -10.04 -0.22 -24.72
C PHE A 48 -9.49 -0.65 -26.08
N THR A 49 -9.83 -1.85 -26.58
CA THR A 49 -9.41 -2.33 -27.91
C THR A 49 -9.89 -1.40 -29.03
N ILE A 50 -11.13 -0.90 -28.94
CA ILE A 50 -11.69 0.03 -29.94
C ILE A 50 -10.93 1.37 -29.93
N GLU A 51 -10.44 1.80 -28.77
CA GLU A 51 -9.76 3.09 -28.59
C GLU A 51 -8.24 3.03 -28.77
N LEU A 52 -7.63 1.84 -28.75
CA LEU A 52 -6.20 1.64 -28.95
C LEU A 52 -5.78 1.71 -30.43
N GLY A 53 -6.71 1.41 -31.37
CA GLY A 53 -6.43 1.34 -32.80
C GLY A 53 -5.76 0.02 -33.22
N GLU A 54 -5.64 -0.24 -34.53
CA GLU A 54 -5.39 -1.59 -35.09
C GLU A 54 -4.03 -2.23 -34.75
N LYS A 55 -2.96 -1.44 -34.58
CA LYS A 55 -1.57 -1.94 -34.51
C LYS A 55 -1.24 -2.73 -33.24
N ASP A 56 -2.00 -2.56 -32.16
CA ASP A 56 -1.70 -3.16 -30.84
C ASP A 56 -2.83 -4.12 -30.36
N THR A 57 -3.72 -4.56 -31.26
CA THR A 57 -4.96 -5.26 -30.86
C THR A 57 -4.81 -6.74 -30.54
N THR A 58 -3.83 -7.44 -31.12
CA THR A 58 -3.71 -8.91 -30.98
C THR A 58 -3.54 -9.33 -29.53
N ALA A 59 -2.62 -8.68 -28.79
CA ALA A 59 -2.41 -8.97 -27.38
C ALA A 59 -3.67 -8.69 -26.54
N VAL A 60 -4.40 -7.61 -26.87
CA VAL A 60 -5.65 -7.26 -26.19
C VAL A 60 -6.76 -8.27 -26.52
N GLN A 61 -6.84 -8.76 -27.76
CA GLN A 61 -7.82 -9.77 -28.12
C GLN A 61 -7.55 -11.13 -27.46
N SER A 62 -6.29 -11.53 -27.35
CA SER A 62 -5.95 -12.76 -26.63
C SER A 62 -6.35 -12.69 -25.16
N VAL A 63 -6.18 -11.55 -24.48
CA VAL A 63 -6.67 -11.41 -23.09
C VAL A 63 -8.18 -11.31 -22.98
N ILE A 64 -8.87 -10.74 -23.98
CA ILE A 64 -10.33 -10.74 -24.06
C ILE A 64 -10.83 -12.18 -24.14
N SER A 65 -10.27 -12.99 -25.05
CA SER A 65 -10.60 -14.41 -25.17
C SER A 65 -10.32 -15.15 -23.86
N MET A 66 -9.15 -14.94 -23.25
CA MET A 66 -8.77 -15.56 -21.98
C MET A 66 -9.75 -15.25 -20.83
N LEU A 67 -10.24 -14.01 -20.72
CA LEU A 67 -11.24 -13.67 -19.69
C LEU A 67 -12.64 -14.17 -20.04
N GLN A 68 -12.99 -14.25 -21.33
CA GLN A 68 -14.25 -14.87 -21.77
C GLN A 68 -14.27 -16.35 -21.43
N THR A 69 -13.21 -17.09 -21.72
CA THR A 69 -13.10 -18.51 -21.38
C THR A 69 -13.12 -18.71 -19.87
N MET A 70 -12.38 -17.89 -19.10
CA MET A 70 -12.45 -17.89 -17.64
C MET A 70 -13.90 -17.71 -17.13
N ARG A 71 -14.67 -16.80 -17.75
CA ARG A 71 -16.07 -16.56 -17.37
C ARG A 71 -16.99 -17.73 -17.72
N VAL A 72 -16.81 -18.36 -18.88
CA VAL A 72 -17.58 -19.52 -19.36
C VAL A 72 -17.32 -20.76 -18.49
N MET A 73 -16.08 -20.94 -18.02
CA MET A 73 -15.72 -22.05 -17.12
C MET A 73 -16.25 -21.89 -15.70
N THR A 74 -16.81 -20.73 -15.33
CA THR A 74 -17.18 -20.43 -13.94
C THR A 74 -18.68 -20.52 -13.72
N ASN A 75 -19.10 -21.39 -12.81
CA ASN A 75 -20.50 -21.57 -12.42
C ASN A 75 -21.02 -20.40 -11.55
N PRO A 76 -22.33 -20.31 -11.27
CA PRO A 76 -22.91 -19.24 -10.44
C PRO A 76 -22.33 -19.14 -9.02
N GLU A 77 -21.81 -20.23 -8.48
CA GLU A 77 -21.16 -20.31 -7.16
C GLU A 77 -19.70 -19.86 -7.18
N GLY A 78 -19.13 -19.56 -8.35
CA GLY A 78 -17.75 -19.10 -8.52
C GLY A 78 -16.70 -20.23 -8.60
N PHE A 79 -17.13 -21.46 -8.80
CA PHE A 79 -16.28 -22.64 -9.01
C PHE A 79 -16.20 -23.01 -10.49
N LEU A 80 -15.28 -23.92 -10.83
CA LEU A 80 -15.15 -24.40 -12.20
C LEU A 80 -16.30 -25.38 -12.53
N ASP A 81 -16.90 -25.19 -13.71
CA ASP A 81 -17.87 -26.09 -14.32
C ASP A 81 -17.18 -27.09 -15.26
N HIS A 82 -17.56 -28.36 -15.19
CA HIS A 82 -16.92 -29.43 -15.96
C HIS A 82 -17.04 -29.22 -17.47
N VAL A 83 -18.25 -28.92 -17.95
CA VAL A 83 -18.50 -28.75 -19.39
C VAL A 83 -17.73 -27.54 -19.91
N GLY A 84 -17.76 -26.43 -19.17
CA GLY A 84 -16.98 -25.25 -19.49
C GLY A 84 -15.48 -25.53 -19.57
N VAL A 85 -14.91 -26.21 -18.57
CA VAL A 85 -13.48 -26.54 -18.54
C VAL A 85 -13.10 -27.46 -19.70
N GLN A 86 -13.85 -28.52 -19.94
CA GLN A 86 -13.57 -29.47 -21.02
C GLN A 86 -13.60 -28.78 -22.39
N ASN A 87 -14.62 -27.94 -22.64
CA ASN A 87 -14.72 -27.16 -23.87
C ASN A 87 -13.52 -26.24 -24.06
N VAL A 88 -13.06 -25.56 -22.99
CA VAL A 88 -11.90 -24.67 -23.09
C VAL A 88 -10.62 -25.44 -23.35
N LEU A 89 -10.40 -26.59 -22.71
CA LEU A 89 -9.21 -27.42 -22.97
C LEU A 89 -9.16 -27.90 -24.43
N GLN A 90 -10.30 -28.29 -25.00
CA GLN A 90 -10.41 -28.71 -26.41
C GLN A 90 -10.21 -27.57 -27.40
N CYS A 91 -10.68 -26.37 -27.06
CA CYS A 91 -10.62 -25.19 -27.93
C CYS A 91 -9.32 -24.37 -27.81
N LEU A 92 -8.37 -24.75 -26.95
CA LEU A 92 -7.08 -24.08 -26.86
C LEU A 92 -6.30 -24.24 -28.17
N SER A 93 -6.14 -23.12 -28.89
CA SER A 93 -5.57 -23.07 -30.24
C SER A 93 -4.61 -21.88 -30.38
N PHE A 94 -4.01 -21.67 -31.56
CA PHE A 94 -3.19 -20.47 -31.77
C PHE A 94 -4.02 -19.17 -31.80
N ASP A 95 -5.30 -19.26 -32.16
CA ASP A 95 -6.23 -18.12 -32.15
C ASP A 95 -6.71 -17.76 -30.74
N SER A 96 -6.75 -18.76 -29.85
CA SER A 96 -7.04 -18.59 -28.42
C SER A 96 -6.00 -19.32 -27.56
N PRO A 97 -4.77 -18.80 -27.48
CA PRO A 97 -3.63 -19.55 -26.97
C PRO A 97 -3.54 -19.62 -25.46
N VAL A 98 -4.41 -18.94 -24.71
CA VAL A 98 -4.31 -18.83 -23.25
C VAL A 98 -5.65 -19.09 -22.58
N ALA A 99 -5.65 -19.95 -21.56
CA ALA A 99 -6.75 -20.14 -20.63
C ALA A 99 -6.29 -19.85 -19.20
N LEU A 100 -7.14 -19.14 -18.44
CA LEU A 100 -6.87 -18.72 -17.07
C LEU A 100 -7.91 -19.34 -16.13
N PHE A 101 -7.42 -20.02 -15.09
CA PHE A 101 -8.24 -20.78 -14.15
C PHE A 101 -8.09 -20.23 -12.74
N HIS A 102 -9.22 -20.01 -12.08
CA HIS A 102 -9.28 -19.71 -10.66
C HIS A 102 -9.56 -21.00 -9.87
N ILE A 103 -8.55 -21.53 -9.18
CA ILE A 103 -8.70 -22.72 -8.35
C ILE A 103 -8.98 -22.26 -6.91
N ALA A 104 -10.21 -21.79 -6.70
CA ALA A 104 -10.62 -21.03 -5.51
C ALA A 104 -10.29 -21.73 -4.19
N ALA A 105 -10.68 -23.01 -4.03
CA ALA A 105 -10.47 -23.74 -2.79
C ALA A 105 -8.99 -23.98 -2.45
N GLN A 106 -8.09 -23.93 -3.44
CA GLN A 106 -6.63 -24.10 -3.26
C GLN A 106 -5.86 -22.78 -3.28
N ASN A 107 -6.51 -21.61 -3.23
CA ASN A 107 -5.82 -20.31 -3.22
C ASN A 107 -4.80 -20.14 -4.38
N ALA A 108 -5.11 -20.67 -5.55
CA ALA A 108 -4.16 -20.75 -6.65
C ALA A 108 -4.76 -20.33 -8.00
N GLY A 109 -3.89 -19.78 -8.84
CA GLY A 109 -4.12 -19.53 -10.25
C GLY A 109 -3.40 -20.57 -11.09
N LEU A 110 -4.01 -20.94 -12.21
CA LEU A 110 -3.38 -21.72 -13.26
C LEU A 110 -3.57 -20.99 -14.59
N LEU A 111 -2.48 -20.81 -15.34
CA LEU A 111 -2.48 -20.33 -16.70
C LEU A 111 -1.99 -21.45 -17.60
N ILE A 112 -2.81 -21.87 -18.56
CA ILE A 112 -2.42 -22.83 -19.60
C ILE A 112 -2.20 -22.05 -20.88
N ARG A 113 -1.03 -22.22 -21.50
CA ARG A 113 -0.68 -21.54 -22.75
C ARG A 113 -0.23 -22.54 -23.81
N LYS A 114 -0.84 -22.44 -25.00
CA LYS A 114 -0.37 -23.15 -26.19
C LYS A 114 0.90 -22.50 -26.72
N SER A 115 1.89 -23.33 -27.03
CA SER A 115 3.10 -23.01 -27.79
C SER A 115 3.10 -23.84 -29.08
N SER A 116 4.16 -23.77 -29.90
CA SER A 116 4.20 -24.41 -31.22
C SER A 116 3.82 -25.91 -31.18
N ASN A 117 4.46 -26.70 -30.31
CA ASN A 117 4.25 -28.16 -30.21
C ASN A 117 3.99 -28.62 -28.76
N SER A 118 3.60 -27.70 -27.88
CA SER A 118 3.50 -27.97 -26.44
C SER A 118 2.50 -27.07 -25.75
N PHE A 119 2.07 -27.49 -24.57
CA PHE A 119 1.25 -26.71 -23.66
C PHE A 119 2.03 -26.44 -22.37
N CYS A 120 2.08 -25.18 -21.97
CA CYS A 120 2.76 -24.74 -20.75
C CYS A 120 1.72 -24.45 -19.67
N PHE A 121 1.85 -25.16 -18.55
CA PHE A 121 1.05 -25.03 -17.34
C PHE A 121 1.81 -24.21 -16.32
N GLU A 122 1.28 -23.05 -15.99
CA GLU A 122 1.91 -22.07 -15.12
C GLU A 122 1.06 -21.86 -13.88
N THR A 123 1.54 -22.31 -12.72
CA THR A 123 0.80 -22.29 -11.45
C THR A 123 1.38 -21.27 -10.50
N PHE A 124 0.52 -20.61 -9.73
CA PHE A 124 0.95 -19.60 -8.76
C PHE A 124 -0.06 -19.37 -7.62
N GLU A 125 0.44 -18.97 -6.47
CA GLU A 125 -0.37 -18.57 -5.31
C GLU A 125 -1.14 -17.25 -5.57
N LEU A 126 -2.38 -17.13 -5.07
CA LEU A 126 -3.15 -15.89 -5.18
C LEU A 126 -3.05 -15.00 -3.93
N SER A 127 -3.29 -15.56 -2.75
CA SER A 127 -3.30 -14.81 -1.49
C SER A 127 -2.15 -15.26 -0.61
N PRO A 128 -1.24 -14.37 -0.18
CA PRO A 128 -0.20 -14.74 0.75
C PRO A 128 -0.76 -14.93 2.16
N THR A 129 0.01 -15.63 3.00
CA THR A 129 -0.33 -15.84 4.41
C THR A 129 -0.48 -14.53 5.19
N ASN A 130 -1.28 -14.55 6.26
CA ASN A 130 -1.45 -13.37 7.10
C ASN A 130 -0.14 -12.87 7.68
N VAL A 131 0.76 -13.79 8.06
CA VAL A 131 2.09 -13.43 8.57
C VAL A 131 2.89 -12.69 7.50
N ALA A 132 2.91 -13.17 6.26
CA ALA A 132 3.62 -12.50 5.18
C ALA A 132 3.07 -11.09 4.92
N VAL A 133 1.74 -10.92 4.96
CA VAL A 133 1.11 -9.59 4.81
C VAL A 133 1.49 -8.67 5.96
N MET A 134 1.29 -9.10 7.21
CA MET A 134 1.46 -8.27 8.39
C MET A 134 2.92 -7.93 8.70
N ALA A 135 3.85 -8.84 8.38
CA ALA A 135 5.28 -8.63 8.60
C ALA A 135 5.93 -7.72 7.54
N THR A 136 5.31 -7.59 6.37
CA THR A 136 5.92 -6.84 5.26
C THR A 136 5.77 -5.34 5.43
N LYS A 137 6.89 -4.64 5.55
CA LYS A 137 6.92 -3.18 5.42
C LYS A 137 6.85 -2.79 3.94
N GLY A 138 5.78 -2.11 3.55
CA GLY A 138 5.64 -1.56 2.20
C GLY A 138 4.93 -2.47 1.21
N ARG A 139 5.68 -3.26 0.42
CA ARG A 139 5.13 -4.11 -0.66
C ARG A 139 5.74 -5.49 -0.61
N LEU A 140 4.89 -6.51 -0.74
CA LEU A 140 5.32 -7.89 -0.94
C LEU A 140 5.85 -8.03 -2.36
N ILE A 141 7.05 -8.58 -2.51
CA ILE A 141 7.64 -8.89 -3.81
C ILE A 141 7.30 -10.34 -4.12
N ARG A 142 6.52 -10.57 -5.17
CA ARG A 142 6.04 -11.90 -5.58
C ARG A 142 6.37 -12.14 -7.04
N GLN A 143 6.82 -13.35 -7.36
CA GLN A 143 7.17 -13.76 -8.72
C GLN A 143 6.03 -14.61 -9.29
N PHE A 144 5.79 -14.47 -10.60
CA PHE A 144 4.73 -15.22 -11.29
C PHE A 144 5.23 -15.71 -12.64
N PRO A 145 4.98 -16.99 -13.01
CA PRO A 145 4.42 -18.04 -12.16
C PRO A 145 5.42 -18.53 -11.10
N ASP A 146 4.93 -19.32 -10.13
CA ASP A 146 5.78 -20.02 -9.14
C ASP A 146 6.45 -21.23 -9.80
N THR A 147 5.68 -21.99 -10.58
CA THR A 147 6.17 -23.17 -11.32
C THR A 147 5.57 -23.22 -12.71
N ALA A 148 6.36 -23.73 -13.67
CA ALA A 148 5.91 -23.98 -15.03
C ALA A 148 6.24 -25.42 -15.45
N THR A 149 5.28 -26.12 -16.05
CA THR A 149 5.44 -27.48 -16.59
C THR A 149 5.01 -27.49 -18.05
N GLU A 150 5.84 -28.05 -18.92
CA GLU A 150 5.56 -28.20 -20.35
C GLU A 150 5.19 -29.64 -20.67
N ILE A 151 4.09 -29.84 -21.39
CA ILE A 151 3.59 -31.12 -21.88
C ILE A 151 3.52 -31.07 -23.41
N SER A 152 3.77 -32.20 -24.08
CA SER A 152 3.68 -32.28 -25.54
C SER A 152 2.24 -32.03 -26.03
N SER A 153 2.09 -31.56 -27.28
CA SER A 153 0.75 -31.47 -27.89
C SER A 153 0.05 -32.84 -27.95
N GLU A 154 0.78 -33.92 -28.25
CA GLU A 154 0.23 -35.27 -28.34
C GLU A 154 -0.39 -35.74 -27.02
N ASP A 155 0.32 -35.56 -25.90
CA ASP A 155 -0.17 -35.94 -24.58
C ASP A 155 -1.34 -35.05 -24.13
N PHE A 156 -1.27 -33.73 -24.40
CA PHE A 156 -2.32 -32.80 -24.01
C PHE A 156 -3.60 -32.96 -24.82
N GLU A 157 -3.50 -33.25 -26.12
CA GLU A 157 -4.63 -33.40 -27.04
C GLU A 157 -5.27 -34.80 -26.93
N ASN A 158 -4.69 -35.70 -26.13
CA ASN A 158 -5.32 -36.97 -25.75
C ASN A 158 -6.63 -36.72 -24.97
N GLN A 159 -7.74 -37.23 -25.49
CA GLN A 159 -9.07 -37.02 -24.91
C GLN A 159 -9.19 -37.53 -23.46
N ALA A 160 -8.58 -38.68 -23.14
CA ALA A 160 -8.63 -39.24 -21.79
C ALA A 160 -7.80 -38.38 -20.81
N PHE A 161 -6.67 -37.83 -21.26
CA PHE A 161 -5.89 -36.89 -20.46
C PHE A 161 -6.70 -35.62 -20.14
N GLN A 162 -7.35 -35.01 -21.15
CA GLN A 162 -8.16 -33.81 -20.94
C GLN A 162 -9.35 -34.05 -20.02
N GLU A 163 -10.01 -35.21 -20.12
CA GLU A 163 -11.10 -35.61 -19.23
C GLU A 163 -10.63 -35.72 -17.77
N VAL A 164 -9.50 -36.38 -17.52
CA VAL A 164 -8.93 -36.49 -16.17
C VAL A 164 -8.49 -35.13 -15.65
N LEU A 165 -7.87 -34.30 -16.50
CA LEU A 165 -7.46 -32.95 -16.14
C LEU A 165 -8.67 -32.07 -15.78
N ALA A 166 -9.73 -32.09 -16.59
CA ALA A 166 -10.96 -31.34 -16.33
C ALA A 166 -11.58 -31.73 -14.98
N ASN A 167 -11.78 -33.03 -14.75
CA ASN A 167 -12.27 -33.56 -13.49
C ASN A 167 -11.39 -33.15 -12.29
N THR A 168 -10.07 -33.19 -12.47
CA THR A 168 -9.11 -32.79 -11.43
C THR A 168 -9.22 -31.30 -11.10
N LEU A 169 -9.25 -30.43 -12.11
CA LEU A 169 -9.34 -28.98 -11.92
C LEU A 169 -10.67 -28.57 -11.29
N VAL A 170 -11.79 -29.15 -11.74
CA VAL A 170 -13.11 -28.93 -11.15
C VAL A 170 -13.10 -29.31 -9.68
N LYS A 171 -12.64 -30.52 -9.34
CA LYS A 171 -12.55 -31.00 -7.97
C LYS A 171 -11.68 -30.10 -7.09
N MET A 172 -10.49 -29.72 -7.58
CA MET A 172 -9.60 -28.80 -6.87
C MET A 172 -10.22 -27.41 -6.67
N SER A 173 -11.11 -26.95 -7.56
CA SER A 173 -11.72 -25.61 -7.46
C SER A 173 -12.66 -25.45 -6.27
N HIS A 174 -13.36 -26.52 -5.85
CA HIS A 174 -14.36 -26.45 -4.78
C HIS A 174 -14.04 -27.32 -3.55
N GLN A 175 -13.24 -28.39 -3.67
CA GLN A 175 -12.94 -29.28 -2.55
C GLN A 175 -11.69 -28.85 -1.79
N ARG A 176 -11.83 -28.48 -0.52
CA ARG A 176 -10.68 -28.20 0.36
C ARG A 176 -9.94 -29.49 0.74
N VAL A 177 -8.62 -29.40 0.83
CA VAL A 177 -7.75 -30.49 1.33
C VAL A 177 -7.33 -30.18 2.75
N SER A 178 -7.59 -31.10 3.68
CA SER A 178 -7.45 -30.87 5.14
C SER A 178 -6.01 -30.58 5.58
N GLU A 179 -5.04 -31.13 4.85
CA GLU A 179 -3.60 -31.00 5.06
C GLU A 179 -3.05 -29.67 4.55
N ALA A 180 -3.72 -29.07 3.56
CA ALA A 180 -3.41 -27.74 3.05
C ALA A 180 -4.16 -26.64 3.81
N GLN A 181 -5.06 -27.02 4.71
CA GLN A 181 -5.80 -26.09 5.54
C GLN A 181 -4.99 -25.68 6.78
N PRO A 182 -4.82 -24.37 7.04
CA PRO A 182 -4.15 -23.90 8.24
C PRO A 182 -4.91 -24.34 9.50
N LYS A 183 -4.15 -24.62 10.56
CA LYS A 183 -4.65 -25.03 11.88
C LYS A 183 -4.17 -24.06 12.94
N ALA A 184 -5.03 -23.77 13.91
CA ALA A 184 -4.72 -22.99 15.09
C ALA A 184 -5.03 -23.80 16.34
N ARG A 185 -4.13 -23.75 17.33
CA ARG A 185 -4.33 -24.42 18.61
C ARG A 185 -5.26 -23.59 19.48
N LYS A 186 -6.45 -24.11 19.80
CA LYS A 186 -7.46 -23.48 20.66
C LYS A 186 -7.84 -24.47 21.75
N ALA A 187 -7.81 -24.02 23.01
CA ALA A 187 -8.10 -24.86 24.18
C ALA A 187 -7.33 -26.22 24.17
N GLY A 188 -6.07 -26.19 23.73
CA GLY A 188 -5.19 -27.37 23.69
C GLY A 188 -5.36 -28.29 22.48
N LYS A 189 -6.39 -28.10 21.64
CA LYS A 189 -6.66 -28.89 20.42
C LYS A 189 -6.39 -28.07 19.15
N ASP A 190 -6.06 -28.74 18.06
CA ASP A 190 -5.90 -28.09 16.77
C ASP A 190 -7.24 -28.00 16.04
N HIS A 191 -7.61 -26.78 15.68
CA HIS A 191 -8.83 -26.46 14.93
C HIS A 191 -8.46 -25.84 13.59
N HIS A 192 -9.31 -26.04 12.58
CA HIS A 192 -9.16 -25.32 11.31
C HIS A 192 -9.20 -23.81 11.56
N GLU A 193 -8.20 -23.11 11.04
CA GLU A 193 -8.11 -21.66 11.12
C GLU A 193 -8.65 -21.03 9.84
N ASP A 194 -9.97 -20.89 9.76
CA ASP A 194 -10.68 -20.28 8.62
C ASP A 194 -10.18 -18.86 8.28
N ARG A 195 -9.54 -18.17 9.24
CA ARG A 195 -9.00 -16.82 9.03
C ARG A 195 -7.62 -16.83 8.41
N GLU A 196 -7.01 -17.96 8.08
CA GLU A 196 -5.74 -18.01 7.36
C GLU A 196 -5.96 -18.49 5.91
N THR A 197 -5.05 -18.16 5.00
CA THR A 197 -5.15 -18.58 3.60
C THR A 197 -4.83 -20.05 3.43
N THR A 198 -5.55 -20.74 2.54
CA THR A 198 -5.20 -22.11 2.12
C THR A 198 -3.80 -22.15 1.54
N ASP A 199 -3.02 -23.15 1.92
CA ASP A 199 -1.72 -23.41 1.32
C ASP A 199 -1.88 -23.87 -0.15
N PRO A 200 -1.23 -23.22 -1.12
CA PRO A 200 -1.47 -23.47 -2.53
C PRO A 200 -0.85 -24.78 -3.07
N ARG A 201 -0.13 -25.56 -2.25
CA ARG A 201 0.64 -26.75 -2.67
C ARG A 201 -0.12 -27.77 -3.50
N ILE A 202 -1.44 -27.86 -3.36
CA ILE A 202 -2.26 -28.77 -4.18
C ILE A 202 -2.17 -28.41 -5.67
N VAL A 203 -2.06 -27.11 -5.99
CA VAL A 203 -1.93 -26.60 -7.35
C VAL A 203 -0.48 -26.21 -7.68
N THR A 204 0.31 -25.74 -6.72
CA THR A 204 1.70 -25.31 -6.98
C THR A 204 2.73 -26.44 -6.88
N GLU A 205 2.41 -27.57 -6.23
CA GLU A 205 3.34 -28.69 -6.06
C GLU A 205 2.77 -30.01 -6.59
N LEU A 206 1.59 -30.44 -6.12
CA LEU A 206 1.00 -31.72 -6.49
C LEU A 206 0.64 -31.78 -7.98
N LEU A 207 -0.14 -30.81 -8.48
CA LEU A 207 -0.53 -30.77 -9.89
C LEU A 207 0.70 -30.75 -10.83
N PRO A 208 1.70 -29.87 -10.66
CA PRO A 208 2.94 -29.93 -11.44
C PRO A 208 3.66 -31.27 -11.34
N SER A 209 3.67 -31.92 -10.17
CA SER A 209 4.29 -33.24 -10.01
C SER A 209 3.60 -34.32 -10.84
N ILE A 210 2.27 -34.28 -10.94
CA ILE A 210 1.48 -35.14 -11.84
C ILE A 210 1.77 -34.78 -13.31
N LEU A 211 1.73 -33.50 -13.67
CA LEU A 211 1.96 -33.04 -15.04
C LEU A 211 3.37 -33.41 -15.55
N ARG A 212 4.37 -33.47 -14.66
CA ARG A 212 5.74 -33.86 -14.99
C ARG A 212 5.88 -35.34 -15.40
N SER A 213 4.93 -36.22 -15.09
CA SER A 213 4.99 -37.60 -15.62
C SER A 213 4.71 -37.66 -17.13
N PHE A 214 4.07 -36.61 -17.68
CA PHE A 214 3.75 -36.46 -19.11
C PHE A 214 4.60 -35.37 -19.78
N GLY A 215 5.57 -34.80 -19.07
CA GLY A 215 6.21 -33.57 -19.50
C GLY A 215 7.50 -33.28 -18.76
N LYS A 216 7.85 -32.00 -18.69
CA LYS A 216 9.07 -31.55 -18.03
C LYS A 216 8.88 -30.20 -17.35
N LEU A 217 9.71 -29.92 -16.35
CA LEU A 217 9.78 -28.59 -15.78
C LEU A 217 10.25 -27.59 -16.85
N ALA A 218 9.51 -26.50 -17.01
CA ALA A 218 9.80 -25.45 -17.97
C ALA A 218 10.37 -24.22 -17.25
N LYS A 219 11.32 -23.54 -17.90
CA LYS A 219 11.74 -22.20 -17.49
C LYS A 219 11.03 -21.20 -18.39
N VAL A 220 10.11 -20.43 -17.81
CA VAL A 220 9.37 -19.39 -18.53
C VAL A 220 9.81 -18.01 -18.07
N LYS A 221 9.74 -17.02 -18.96
CA LYS A 221 9.88 -15.61 -18.56
C LYS A 221 8.68 -15.25 -17.69
N GLY A 222 8.95 -15.05 -16.41
CA GLY A 222 7.97 -14.61 -15.42
C GLY A 222 7.92 -13.08 -15.31
N ILE A 223 7.05 -12.62 -14.39
CA ILE A 223 6.94 -11.23 -13.97
C ILE A 223 7.18 -11.13 -12.47
N CYS A 224 7.72 -9.99 -12.04
CA CYS A 224 7.83 -9.64 -10.63
C CYS A 224 6.78 -8.57 -10.30
N LYS A 225 5.99 -8.78 -9.25
CA LYS A 225 4.99 -7.82 -8.78
C LYS A 225 5.23 -7.41 -7.34
N ASN A 226 5.21 -6.10 -7.14
CA ASN A 226 5.11 -5.47 -5.84
C ASN A 226 3.64 -5.44 -5.43
N THR A 227 3.14 -6.51 -4.82
CA THR A 227 1.76 -6.64 -4.37
C THR A 227 1.56 -5.86 -3.07
N ARG A 228 0.57 -4.97 -3.08
CA ARG A 228 0.05 -4.36 -1.85
C ARG A 228 -1.13 -5.21 -1.39
N GLU A 229 -0.86 -6.03 -0.39
CA GLU A 229 -1.84 -6.82 0.35
C GLU A 229 -2.07 -6.16 1.70
N GLU A 230 -3.31 -6.22 2.16
CA GLU A 230 -3.74 -5.66 3.44
C GLU A 230 -4.77 -6.63 4.02
N ILE A 231 -4.75 -6.81 5.33
CA ILE A 231 -5.76 -7.59 6.06
C ILE A 231 -6.41 -6.64 7.03
N SER A 232 -7.72 -6.49 6.92
CA SER A 232 -8.50 -5.62 7.79
C SER A 232 -9.55 -6.45 8.52
N TYR A 233 -9.61 -6.27 9.83
CA TYR A 233 -10.49 -7.01 10.71
C TYR A 233 -11.21 -6.05 11.65
N SER A 234 -12.55 -6.04 11.60
CA SER A 234 -13.41 -5.28 12.49
C SER A 234 -14.62 -6.13 12.85
N SER A 235 -14.53 -6.84 13.97
CA SER A 235 -15.63 -7.63 14.57
C SER A 235 -16.40 -8.52 13.59
N SER A 236 -15.72 -9.08 12.59
CA SER A 236 -16.31 -9.97 11.57
C SER A 236 -15.93 -11.43 11.83
N ARG A 237 -16.56 -12.38 11.11
CA ARG A 237 -16.14 -13.79 11.11
C ARG A 237 -14.79 -13.96 10.43
N LEU A 238 -14.71 -13.48 9.18
CA LEU A 238 -13.53 -13.52 8.33
C LEU A 238 -13.02 -12.10 8.07
N PRO A 239 -11.70 -11.88 8.08
CA PRO A 239 -11.15 -10.57 7.79
C PRO A 239 -11.37 -10.23 6.31
N TRP A 240 -11.40 -8.93 6.01
CA TRP A 240 -11.29 -8.47 4.64
C TRP A 240 -9.89 -8.76 4.09
N ARG A 241 -9.85 -9.26 2.85
CA ARG A 241 -8.63 -9.39 2.05
C ARG A 241 -8.85 -8.79 0.68
N ARG A 242 -7.75 -8.43 0.04
CA ARG A 242 -7.81 -8.07 -1.37
C ARG A 242 -8.23 -9.29 -2.20
N SER A 243 -9.08 -9.06 -3.21
CA SER A 243 -9.63 -10.10 -4.07
C SER A 243 -8.52 -10.95 -4.73
N PRO A 244 -8.51 -12.29 -4.51
CA PRO A 244 -7.60 -13.21 -5.18
C PRO A 244 -7.80 -13.20 -6.69
N VAL A 245 -9.04 -13.08 -7.15
CA VAL A 245 -9.39 -12.99 -8.57
C VAL A 245 -8.88 -11.69 -9.19
N TRP A 246 -8.85 -10.59 -8.43
CA TRP A 246 -8.20 -9.37 -8.92
C TRP A 246 -6.71 -9.56 -9.18
N LEU A 247 -6.00 -10.29 -8.33
CA LEU A 247 -4.60 -10.63 -8.60
C LEU A 247 -4.48 -11.57 -9.80
N LEU A 248 -5.31 -12.62 -9.87
CA LEU A 248 -5.35 -13.58 -10.98
C LEU A 248 -5.49 -12.87 -12.33
N ILE A 249 -6.50 -11.99 -12.45
CA ILE A 249 -6.73 -11.17 -13.65
C ILE A 249 -5.49 -10.34 -13.95
N ARG A 250 -4.94 -9.60 -12.96
CA ARG A 250 -3.74 -8.78 -13.21
C ARG A 250 -2.55 -9.60 -13.69
N VAL A 251 -2.34 -10.80 -13.13
CA VAL A 251 -1.24 -11.71 -13.51
C VAL A 251 -1.46 -12.25 -14.91
N GLY A 252 -2.64 -12.78 -15.22
CA GLY A 252 -2.98 -13.27 -16.55
C GLY A 252 -2.87 -12.18 -17.61
N LEU A 253 -3.41 -10.98 -17.36
CA LEU A 253 -3.32 -9.84 -18.29
C LEU A 253 -1.86 -9.49 -18.59
N GLN A 254 -1.03 -9.32 -17.56
CA GLN A 254 0.35 -8.90 -17.76
C GLN A 254 1.18 -10.00 -18.43
N LEU A 255 1.07 -11.25 -17.99
CA LEU A 255 1.82 -12.36 -18.60
C LEU A 255 1.46 -12.51 -20.08
N THR A 256 0.17 -12.50 -20.42
CA THR A 256 -0.29 -12.67 -21.80
C THR A 256 0.13 -11.48 -22.67
N MET A 257 -0.11 -10.24 -22.23
CA MET A 257 0.28 -9.05 -23.01
C MET A 257 1.80 -8.94 -23.16
N ASN A 258 2.57 -9.16 -22.09
CA ASN A 258 4.04 -9.09 -22.14
C ASN A 258 4.61 -10.07 -23.16
N ARG A 259 4.06 -11.29 -23.23
CA ARG A 259 4.54 -12.33 -24.15
C ARG A 259 4.13 -12.10 -25.61
N LEU A 260 3.00 -11.45 -25.84
CA LEU A 260 2.49 -11.13 -27.18
C LEU A 260 2.96 -9.76 -27.70
N SER A 261 3.73 -9.03 -26.91
CA SER A 261 4.24 -7.69 -27.24
C SER A 261 5.75 -7.57 -26.97
N ASP A 262 6.51 -8.60 -27.33
CA ASP A 262 7.98 -8.66 -27.27
C ASP A 262 8.58 -8.29 -25.89
N GLY A 263 7.86 -8.59 -24.82
CA GLY A 263 8.30 -8.32 -23.46
C GLY A 263 7.94 -6.93 -22.93
N SER A 264 7.18 -6.13 -23.69
CA SER A 264 6.73 -4.81 -23.28
C SER A 264 5.56 -4.86 -22.29
N ASP A 265 5.65 -4.06 -21.24
CA ASP A 265 4.55 -3.87 -20.26
C ASP A 265 3.65 -2.67 -20.61
N ASP A 266 3.88 -1.99 -21.73
CA ASP A 266 3.23 -0.73 -22.09
C ASP A 266 1.70 -0.88 -22.21
N ILE A 267 1.22 -1.83 -23.02
CA ILE A 267 -0.21 -2.08 -23.22
C ILE A 267 -0.90 -2.41 -21.89
N TYR A 268 -0.27 -3.25 -21.06
CA TYR A 268 -0.78 -3.58 -19.73
C TYR A 268 -0.90 -2.33 -18.85
N LYS A 269 0.14 -1.51 -18.78
CA LYS A 269 0.16 -0.30 -17.96
C LYS A 269 -0.89 0.72 -18.42
N ARG A 270 -1.05 0.93 -19.74
CA ARG A 270 -2.10 1.79 -20.32
C ARG A 270 -3.50 1.27 -19.98
N PHE A 271 -3.74 -0.03 -20.18
CA PHE A 271 -5.01 -0.66 -19.83
C PHE A 271 -5.35 -0.49 -18.34
N MET A 272 -4.37 -0.64 -17.45
CA MET A 272 -4.59 -0.48 -16.01
C MET A 272 -5.06 0.93 -15.62
N VAL A 273 -4.56 1.97 -16.29
CA VAL A 273 -5.02 3.35 -16.10
C VAL A 273 -6.41 3.53 -16.69
N TYR A 274 -6.64 3.05 -17.90
CA TYR A 274 -7.93 3.10 -18.57
C TYR A 274 -9.03 2.41 -17.75
N LEU A 275 -8.74 1.22 -17.22
CA LEU A 275 -9.62 0.47 -16.33
C LEU A 275 -10.03 1.30 -15.11
N MET A 276 -9.05 1.92 -14.44
CA MET A 276 -9.32 2.76 -13.27
C MET A 276 -10.17 3.99 -13.64
N ALA A 277 -9.92 4.61 -14.81
CA ALA A 277 -10.73 5.73 -15.29
C ALA A 277 -12.19 5.33 -15.57
N GLN A 278 -12.45 4.13 -16.10
CA GLN A 278 -13.81 3.63 -16.28
C GLN A 278 -14.54 3.43 -14.94
N VAL A 279 -13.83 2.99 -13.88
CA VAL A 279 -14.43 2.93 -12.54
C VAL A 279 -14.73 4.33 -12.02
N LEU A 280 -13.81 5.28 -12.17
CA LEU A 280 -14.02 6.68 -11.76
C LEU A 280 -15.25 7.28 -12.46
N LEU A 281 -15.43 7.03 -13.75
CA LEU A 281 -16.58 7.51 -14.51
C LEU A 281 -17.89 6.97 -13.94
N ARG A 282 -17.98 5.65 -13.68
CA ARG A 282 -19.18 5.04 -13.06
C ARG A 282 -19.41 5.55 -11.64
N ALA A 283 -18.35 5.71 -10.85
CA ALA A 283 -18.43 6.27 -9.51
C ALA A 283 -18.97 7.71 -9.51
N ASN A 284 -18.52 8.52 -10.48
CA ASN A 284 -19.01 9.89 -10.62
C ASN A 284 -20.51 9.93 -11.00
N GLN A 285 -20.93 9.06 -11.92
CA GLN A 285 -22.34 8.90 -12.33
C GLN A 285 -23.24 8.40 -11.20
N ALA A 286 -22.71 7.52 -10.33
CA ALA A 286 -23.41 7.01 -9.16
C ALA A 286 -23.42 7.97 -7.96
N LEU A 287 -22.86 9.18 -8.12
CA LEU A 287 -22.82 10.23 -7.10
C LEU A 287 -22.16 9.78 -5.78
N VAL A 288 -21.14 8.93 -5.84
CA VAL A 288 -20.40 8.49 -4.62
C VAL A 288 -19.80 9.68 -3.85
N PRO A 289 -19.44 9.53 -2.56
CA PRO A 289 -18.86 10.60 -1.76
C PRO A 289 -17.61 11.23 -2.37
N SER A 290 -17.37 12.51 -2.06
CA SER A 290 -16.28 13.30 -2.63
C SER A 290 -14.90 12.72 -2.33
N GLU A 291 -14.72 12.13 -1.14
CA GLU A 291 -13.45 11.51 -0.76
C GLU A 291 -13.09 10.34 -1.68
N LEU A 292 -14.07 9.52 -2.07
CA LEU A 292 -13.87 8.38 -2.96
C LEU A 292 -13.43 8.84 -4.35
N LEU A 293 -14.13 9.82 -4.93
CA LEU A 293 -13.78 10.42 -6.22
C LEU A 293 -12.38 11.01 -6.20
N HIS A 294 -12.05 11.76 -5.14
CA HIS A 294 -10.73 12.37 -4.99
C HIS A 294 -9.61 11.31 -4.90
N ILE A 295 -9.79 10.26 -4.08
CA ILE A 295 -8.82 9.16 -3.98
C ILE A 295 -8.62 8.48 -5.33
N MET A 296 -9.72 8.22 -6.06
CA MET A 296 -9.67 7.58 -7.37
C MET A 296 -8.90 8.44 -8.38
N MET A 297 -9.27 9.72 -8.50
CA MET A 297 -8.65 10.69 -9.38
C MET A 297 -7.15 10.86 -9.10
N THR A 298 -6.77 10.99 -7.83
CA THR A 298 -5.36 11.12 -7.42
C THR A 298 -4.56 9.87 -7.79
N LYS A 299 -5.09 8.65 -7.57
CA LYS A 299 -4.39 7.41 -7.96
C LYS A 299 -4.23 7.27 -9.48
N ILE A 300 -5.22 7.69 -10.26
CA ILE A 300 -5.14 7.70 -11.73
C ILE A 300 -4.07 8.69 -12.18
N SER A 301 -4.10 9.92 -11.67
CA SER A 301 -3.13 10.98 -12.00
C SER A 301 -1.70 10.54 -11.67
N CYS A 302 -1.47 9.98 -10.48
CA CYS A 302 -0.14 9.46 -10.12
C CYS A 302 0.33 8.30 -11.00
N ARG A 303 -0.57 7.52 -11.60
CA ARG A 303 -0.19 6.45 -12.54
C ARG A 303 0.13 7.02 -13.92
N LEU A 304 -0.62 8.01 -14.38
CA LEU A 304 -0.33 8.73 -15.62
C LEU A 304 1.08 9.35 -15.59
N CYS A 305 1.47 9.97 -14.48
CA CYS A 305 2.83 10.52 -14.31
C CYS A 305 3.95 9.47 -14.34
N LYS A 306 3.62 8.18 -14.20
CA LYS A 306 4.58 7.06 -14.27
C LYS A 306 4.65 6.41 -15.66
N LEU A 307 3.76 6.80 -16.57
CA LEU A 307 3.80 6.34 -17.94
C LEU A 307 4.77 7.22 -18.72
N GLU A 308 5.70 6.59 -19.43
CA GLU A 308 6.62 7.26 -20.33
C GLU A 308 6.04 7.24 -21.75
N GLY A 309 6.40 8.22 -22.59
CA GLY A 309 6.03 8.21 -24.01
C GLY A 309 4.52 8.30 -24.27
N LEU A 310 3.79 9.07 -23.45
CA LEU A 310 2.37 9.33 -23.69
C LEU A 310 2.18 10.01 -25.04
N ARG A 311 1.40 9.37 -25.91
CA ARG A 311 0.95 9.90 -27.20
C ARG A 311 -0.47 10.43 -27.06
N ASP A 312 -0.86 11.31 -27.98
CA ASP A 312 -2.23 11.81 -28.09
C ASP A 312 -3.15 10.74 -28.70
N ASP A 313 -3.33 9.65 -27.95
CA ASP A 313 -4.14 8.51 -28.32
C ASP A 313 -5.56 8.67 -27.75
N LYS A 314 -6.57 8.14 -28.45
CA LYS A 314 -7.98 8.22 -28.03
C LYS A 314 -8.24 7.69 -26.62
N TRP A 315 -7.60 6.57 -26.24
CA TRP A 315 -7.75 6.01 -24.89
C TRP A 315 -7.30 6.99 -23.79
N LEU A 316 -6.29 7.82 -24.07
CA LEU A 316 -5.77 8.80 -23.13
C LEU A 316 -6.73 9.99 -22.99
N SER A 317 -7.34 10.43 -24.10
CA SER A 317 -8.42 11.43 -24.07
C SER A 317 -9.58 10.94 -23.19
N THR A 318 -10.02 9.70 -23.35
CA THR A 318 -11.10 9.11 -22.54
C THR A 318 -10.75 9.10 -21.04
N VAL A 319 -9.49 8.83 -20.70
CA VAL A 319 -9.00 8.93 -19.31
C VAL A 319 -9.07 10.38 -18.82
N GLY A 320 -8.62 11.33 -19.64
CA GLY A 320 -8.67 12.76 -19.37
C GLY A 320 -10.10 13.27 -19.12
N ASP A 321 -11.06 12.82 -19.93
CA ASP A 321 -12.47 13.16 -19.79
C ASP A 321 -13.06 12.65 -18.46
N ALA A 322 -12.75 11.41 -18.08
CA ALA A 322 -13.21 10.85 -16.81
C ALA A 322 -12.64 11.61 -15.60
N VAL A 323 -11.35 11.97 -15.64
CA VAL A 323 -10.69 12.78 -14.60
C VAL A 323 -11.29 14.19 -14.55
N SER A 324 -11.50 14.82 -15.70
CA SER A 324 -12.05 16.17 -15.80
C SER A 324 -13.49 16.23 -15.29
N ALA A 325 -14.32 15.23 -15.64
CA ALA A 325 -15.68 15.12 -15.16
C ALA A 325 -15.75 14.99 -13.64
N ALA A 326 -14.91 14.13 -13.04
CA ALA A 326 -14.83 13.98 -11.60
C ALA A 326 -14.33 15.25 -10.91
N SER A 327 -13.30 15.91 -11.47
CA SER A 327 -12.78 17.18 -10.96
C SER A 327 -13.85 18.27 -10.97
N LYS A 328 -14.65 18.35 -12.04
CA LYS A 328 -15.78 19.29 -12.13
C LYS A 328 -16.81 19.01 -11.03
N THR A 329 -17.22 17.76 -10.86
CA THR A 329 -18.16 17.36 -9.80
C THR A 329 -17.64 17.70 -8.40
N LEU A 330 -16.36 17.46 -8.12
CA LEU A 330 -15.75 17.82 -6.85
C LEU A 330 -15.75 19.34 -6.61
N LYS A 331 -15.41 20.12 -7.64
CA LYS A 331 -15.44 21.58 -7.58
C LYS A 331 -16.84 22.11 -7.29
N GLU A 332 -17.86 21.63 -8.01
CA GLU A 332 -19.26 22.02 -7.79
C GLU A 332 -19.74 21.68 -6.38
N ARG A 333 -19.36 20.51 -5.84
CA ARG A 333 -19.68 20.13 -4.46
C ARG A 333 -19.00 21.04 -3.45
N TRP A 334 -17.73 21.38 -3.68
CA TRP A 334 -16.98 22.30 -2.82
C TRP A 334 -17.59 23.70 -2.81
N GLU A 335 -17.92 24.26 -3.98
CA GLU A 335 -18.59 25.56 -4.11
C GLU A 335 -19.92 25.59 -3.36
N ARG A 336 -20.72 24.51 -3.43
CA ARG A 336 -21.96 24.39 -2.64
C ARG A 336 -21.71 24.41 -1.13
N ILE A 337 -20.66 23.73 -0.66
CA ILE A 337 -20.29 23.71 0.76
C ILE A 337 -19.85 25.11 1.21
N CYS A 338 -19.02 25.79 0.43
CA CYS A 338 -18.61 27.17 0.70
C CYS A 338 -19.83 28.09 0.80
N ASN A 339 -20.70 28.10 -0.22
CA ASN A 339 -21.88 28.95 -0.26
C ASN A 339 -22.86 28.68 0.90
N TYR A 340 -22.99 27.43 1.36
CA TYR A 340 -23.82 27.09 2.52
C TYR A 340 -23.18 27.52 3.85
N SER A 341 -21.86 27.39 3.94
CA SER A 341 -21.08 27.74 5.14
C SER A 341 -20.88 29.25 5.29
N GLU A 342 -20.96 29.99 4.18
CA GLU A 342 -21.06 31.45 4.11
C GLU A 342 -22.43 31.97 4.57
N LYS A 343 -23.00 31.42 5.66
CA LYS A 343 -23.98 32.21 6.42
C LYS A 343 -23.27 33.52 6.78
N GLN A 344 -23.80 34.63 6.27
CA GLN A 344 -23.39 35.97 6.69
C GLN A 344 -23.39 35.96 8.22
N LEU A 345 -22.20 36.00 8.82
CA LEU A 345 -22.07 36.35 10.22
C LEU A 345 -22.83 37.66 10.36
N ASP A 346 -23.83 37.70 11.25
CA ASP A 346 -24.56 38.93 11.51
C ASP A 346 -23.66 39.86 12.33
N ILE A 347 -22.73 40.49 11.62
CA ILE A 347 -21.80 41.50 12.12
C ILE A 347 -22.54 42.78 12.51
N THR A 348 -23.85 42.90 12.22
CA THR A 348 -24.63 44.06 12.68
C THR A 348 -24.75 44.09 14.21
N SER A 349 -24.72 42.92 14.87
CA SER A 349 -24.62 42.80 16.34
C SER A 349 -23.30 43.36 16.91
N LEU A 350 -22.21 43.29 16.14
CA LEU A 350 -20.91 43.91 16.49
C LEU A 350 -20.90 45.41 16.19
N SER A 351 -21.76 45.89 15.28
CA SER A 351 -21.90 47.33 14.99
C SER A 351 -22.78 48.07 16.00
N SER A 352 -23.69 47.37 16.69
CA SER A 352 -24.59 47.94 17.71
C SER A 352 -23.95 47.97 19.12
N THR A 353 -22.88 47.22 19.34
CA THR A 353 -22.10 47.27 20.58
C THR A 353 -21.28 48.56 20.60
N LYS A 354 -21.69 49.52 21.43
CA LYS A 354 -20.87 50.71 21.71
C LYS A 354 -19.57 50.27 22.36
N MET A 355 -18.52 50.16 21.57
CA MET A 355 -17.17 49.78 22.02
C MET A 355 -16.70 50.63 23.20
N LYS A 356 -17.14 51.90 23.29
CA LYS A 356 -16.91 52.80 24.42
C LYS A 356 -17.38 52.26 25.78
N ASP A 357 -18.47 51.50 25.83
CA ASP A 357 -19.05 51.00 27.08
C ASP A 357 -18.28 49.77 27.61
N HIS A 358 -17.40 49.18 26.79
CA HIS A 358 -16.61 47.99 27.11
C HIS A 358 -15.09 48.23 27.08
N LEU A 359 -14.64 49.48 26.91
CA LEU A 359 -13.21 49.86 26.99
C LEU A 359 -12.77 50.28 28.40
N SER A 360 -13.72 50.59 29.28
CA SER A 360 -13.46 50.90 30.68
C SER A 360 -13.55 49.63 31.54
N PHE A 361 -12.46 48.88 31.60
CA PHE A 361 -12.31 47.84 32.62
C PHE A 361 -11.78 48.50 33.89
N SER A 362 -12.60 48.61 34.94
CA SER A 362 -12.04 48.86 36.28
C SER A 362 -11.30 47.61 36.72
N ILE A 363 -10.02 47.74 37.05
CA ILE A 363 -9.23 46.66 37.61
C ILE A 363 -8.80 47.13 39.00
N PRO A 364 -9.69 47.04 40.02
CA PRO A 364 -9.48 47.68 41.31
C PRO A 364 -8.18 47.25 41.99
N LYS A 365 -7.72 46.03 41.72
CA LYS A 365 -6.43 45.53 42.24
C LYS A 365 -5.23 46.28 41.64
N ILE A 366 -5.26 46.58 40.34
CA ILE A 366 -4.22 47.37 39.68
C ILE A 366 -4.34 48.82 40.09
N ASP A 367 -5.55 49.37 40.13
CA ASP A 367 -5.79 50.75 40.55
C ASP A 367 -5.31 50.99 41.99
N ASN A 368 -5.63 50.06 42.91
CA ASN A 368 -5.13 50.07 44.28
C ASN A 368 -3.62 49.85 44.36
N PHE A 369 -3.04 48.98 43.52
CA PHE A 369 -1.60 48.80 43.45
C PHE A 369 -0.90 50.08 43.00
N LEU A 370 -1.38 50.75 41.95
CA LEU A 370 -0.83 52.01 41.45
C LEU A 370 -0.98 53.13 42.48
N ALA A 371 -2.13 53.24 43.13
CA ALA A 371 -2.34 54.17 44.24
C ALA A 371 -1.42 53.86 45.44
N SER A 372 -1.06 52.59 45.67
CA SER A 372 -0.11 52.24 46.73
C SER A 372 1.31 52.71 46.44
N ILE A 373 1.69 52.93 45.17
CA ILE A 373 3.06 53.31 44.78
C ILE A 373 3.44 54.67 45.37
N SER A 374 2.54 55.65 45.38
CA SER A 374 2.78 56.97 45.98
C SER A 374 2.87 56.93 47.50
N HIS A 375 2.39 55.85 48.14
CA HIS A 375 2.47 55.60 49.57
C HIS A 375 3.64 54.68 49.96
N ARG A 376 4.37 54.12 49.00
CA ARG A 376 5.61 53.39 49.29
C ARG A 376 6.64 54.40 49.72
N GLY A 377 7.08 54.29 50.97
CA GLY A 377 8.24 55.02 51.46
C GLY A 377 9.43 54.75 50.53
N ARG A 378 10.23 55.80 50.28
CA ARG A 378 11.47 55.68 49.53
C ARG A 378 12.42 54.80 50.35
N ASN A 379 12.40 53.48 50.12
CA ASN A 379 13.39 52.60 50.69
C ASN A 379 14.73 52.95 50.03
N ASN A 380 15.54 53.73 50.74
CA ASN A 380 16.94 53.97 50.41
C ASN A 380 17.82 52.75 50.76
N ASP A 381 17.25 51.55 50.77
CA ASP A 381 18.01 50.31 50.86
C ASP A 381 18.61 50.04 49.48
N THR A 382 19.66 50.79 49.14
CA THR A 382 20.61 50.38 48.12
C THR A 382 21.28 49.11 48.63
N SER A 383 20.73 47.95 48.30
CA SER A 383 21.48 46.70 48.39
C SER A 383 22.67 46.84 47.46
N THR A 384 23.83 47.11 48.04
CA THR A 384 25.10 47.14 47.31
C THR A 384 25.44 45.70 46.97
N PHE A 385 24.92 45.25 45.83
CA PHE A 385 25.32 43.98 45.24
C PHE A 385 26.82 44.05 44.94
N SER A 386 27.61 43.40 45.79
CA SER A 386 29.06 43.26 45.63
C SER A 386 29.32 41.80 45.26
N PRO A 387 29.43 41.47 43.96
CA PRO A 387 29.69 40.09 43.55
C PRO A 387 31.06 39.66 44.08
N ILE A 388 31.07 38.61 44.90
CA ILE A 388 32.30 37.97 45.35
C ILE A 388 32.71 36.99 44.25
N ALA A 389 33.79 37.29 43.53
CA ALA A 389 34.31 36.39 42.51
C ALA A 389 34.98 35.17 43.20
N HIS A 390 34.32 34.00 43.14
CA HIS A 390 34.83 32.74 43.73
C HIS A 390 35.86 32.03 42.85
N VAL A 391 36.37 32.69 41.81
CA VAL A 391 37.39 32.20 40.87
C VAL A 391 38.43 33.29 40.67
N SER A 392 39.72 32.95 40.86
CA SER A 392 40.84 33.87 40.68
C SER A 392 41.73 33.41 39.51
N LEU A 393 42.32 34.37 38.79
CA LEU A 393 43.33 34.02 37.77
C LEU A 393 44.57 33.42 38.46
N LEU A 394 45.07 32.32 37.91
CA LEU A 394 46.29 31.66 38.35
C LEU A 394 47.50 32.30 37.65
N ASN A 395 48.52 32.65 38.43
CA ASN A 395 49.75 33.25 37.90
C ASN A 395 50.62 32.18 37.22
N ALA A 396 51.05 32.42 35.98
CA ALA A 396 51.88 31.51 35.19
C ALA A 396 53.26 31.22 35.81
N ASP A 397 53.81 32.14 36.62
CA ASP A 397 55.15 32.00 37.20
C ASP A 397 55.20 31.12 38.46
N ASN A 398 54.06 30.79 39.07
CA ASN A 398 53.99 30.02 40.32
C ASN A 398 53.13 28.78 40.16
N LEU A 399 53.51 27.67 40.82
CA LEU A 399 52.68 26.47 40.84
C LEU A 399 51.34 26.77 41.55
N PRO A 400 50.18 26.46 40.94
CA PRO A 400 48.90 26.80 41.52
C PRO A 400 48.61 25.96 42.76
N VAL A 401 48.21 26.62 43.86
CA VAL A 401 47.81 25.96 45.10
C VAL A 401 46.36 25.53 44.98
N VAL A 402 46.10 24.22 45.09
CA VAL A 402 44.74 23.68 45.03
C VAL A 402 44.01 24.00 46.34
N ARG A 403 42.94 24.80 46.26
CA ARG A 403 42.01 25.04 47.36
C ARG A 403 40.61 24.66 46.92
N THR A 404 39.88 23.92 47.75
CA THR A 404 38.45 23.67 47.54
C THR A 404 37.68 24.96 47.83
N PRO A 405 36.89 25.50 46.87
CA PRO A 405 36.07 26.66 47.12
C PRO A 405 34.99 26.36 48.16
N SER A 406 34.57 27.38 48.92
CA SER A 406 33.56 27.23 49.97
C SER A 406 32.14 26.96 49.44
N ASP A 407 31.91 27.22 48.16
CA ASP A 407 30.66 26.99 47.45
C ASP A 407 30.89 25.91 46.38
N ASP A 408 30.18 24.80 46.53
CA ASP A 408 30.28 23.61 45.67
C ASP A 408 29.98 23.92 44.19
N SER A 409 29.17 24.96 43.92
CA SER A 409 28.86 25.38 42.55
C SER A 409 30.07 25.91 41.77
N TYR A 410 31.15 26.30 42.47
CA TYR A 410 32.38 26.84 41.88
C TYR A 410 33.53 25.83 41.76
N VAL A 411 33.33 24.58 42.19
CA VAL A 411 34.37 23.53 42.13
C VAL A 411 34.77 23.23 40.68
N GLN A 412 33.80 23.09 39.78
CA GLN A 412 34.06 22.80 38.37
C GLN A 412 34.86 23.92 37.68
N PHE A 413 34.55 25.18 38.01
CA PHE A 413 35.26 26.33 37.43
C PHE A 413 36.71 26.43 37.94
N ASN A 414 36.96 26.13 39.23
CA ASN A 414 38.33 26.11 39.77
C ASN A 414 39.16 24.96 39.19
N LEU A 415 38.56 23.78 38.97
CA LEU A 415 39.22 22.67 38.29
C LEU A 415 39.64 23.05 36.87
N VAL A 416 38.73 23.64 36.09
CA VAL A 416 39.03 24.10 34.72
C VAL A 416 40.17 25.12 34.70
N MET A 417 40.24 26.03 35.68
CA MET A 417 41.33 26.99 35.79
C MET A 417 42.69 26.31 36.05
N ILE A 418 42.73 25.31 36.93
CA ILE A 418 43.95 24.55 37.23
C ILE A 418 44.38 23.72 36.02
N GLU A 419 43.45 23.01 35.39
CA GLU A 419 43.71 22.20 34.19
C GLU A 419 44.23 23.07 33.05
N SER A 420 43.63 24.25 32.85
CA SER A 420 44.10 25.23 31.86
C SER A 420 45.51 25.71 32.21
N TRP A 421 45.79 26.01 33.48
CA TRP A 421 47.13 26.42 33.88
C TRP A 421 48.17 25.34 33.60
N VAL A 422 47.86 24.08 33.93
CA VAL A 422 48.73 22.92 33.66
C VAL A 422 48.98 22.78 32.16
N GLN A 423 47.92 22.87 31.34
CA GLN A 423 48.01 22.71 29.90
C GLN A 423 48.91 23.78 29.25
N TYR A 424 48.82 25.04 29.70
CA TYR A 424 49.47 26.16 29.02
C TYR A 424 50.79 26.61 29.64
N ASN A 425 50.97 26.45 30.95
CA ASN A 425 52.10 27.05 31.67
C ASN A 425 53.08 26.03 32.27
N LEU A 426 52.71 24.75 32.44
CA LEU A 426 53.54 23.78 33.17
C LEU A 426 54.92 23.56 32.51
N ASN A 427 54.97 23.39 31.18
CA ASN A 427 56.25 23.13 30.49
C ASN A 427 57.22 24.32 30.62
N GLN A 428 56.72 25.54 30.43
CA GLN A 428 57.52 26.76 30.57
C GLN A 428 57.95 26.98 32.02
N TRP A 429 57.07 26.67 32.98
CA TRP A 429 57.40 26.73 34.40
C TRP A 429 58.53 25.76 34.76
N ILE A 430 58.47 24.51 34.27
CA ILE A 430 59.52 23.49 34.48
C ILE A 430 60.85 23.94 33.87
N GLU A 431 60.85 24.44 32.62
CA GLU A 431 62.06 24.95 31.95
C GLU A 431 62.72 26.11 32.72
N LYS A 432 61.91 27.00 33.29
CA LYS A 432 62.38 28.19 34.00
C LYS A 432 62.97 27.86 35.39
N HIS A 433 62.47 26.82 36.05
CA HIS A 433 62.88 26.44 37.42
C HIS A 433 63.79 25.19 37.47
N LEU A 434 64.28 24.74 36.32
CA LEU A 434 65.11 23.52 36.16
C LEU A 434 66.53 23.62 36.79
N HIS A 435 66.99 24.84 37.10
CA HIS A 435 68.30 25.13 37.69
C HIS A 435 68.23 25.69 39.12
N GLU A 436 67.04 25.74 39.71
CA GLU A 436 66.87 26.11 41.11
C GLU A 436 67.08 24.87 41.99
N GLU A 437 68.29 24.71 42.52
CA GLU A 437 68.51 23.80 43.65
C GLU A 437 67.81 24.39 44.90
N SER A 438 67.04 23.54 45.60
CA SER A 438 66.38 23.75 46.91
C SER A 438 64.93 24.30 46.80
N VAL A 439 63.84 23.80 47.44
CA VAL A 439 63.64 23.02 48.68
C VAL A 439 62.20 22.41 48.72
N GLN A 440 62.09 21.20 49.31
CA GLN A 440 60.95 20.53 50.02
C GLN A 440 59.67 20.07 49.31
N CYS A 441 59.55 18.74 49.22
CA CYS A 441 58.28 18.03 49.47
C CYS A 441 57.76 18.34 50.87
N VAL A 442 56.47 18.66 50.98
CA VAL A 442 55.68 18.49 52.21
C VAL A 442 54.40 17.74 51.83
N GLN A 443 54.05 16.77 52.67
CA GLN A 443 52.99 15.77 52.54
C GLN A 443 51.59 16.32 52.28
#